data_AF-A0A2K1Q6A6-F1
#
_entry.id   AF-A0A2K1Q6A6-F1
#
_cell.length_a   1.000
_cell.length_b   1.000
_cell.length_c   1.000
_cell.angle_alpha   90.00
_cell.angle_beta   90.00
_cell.angle_gamma   90.00
#
_symmetry.space_group_name_H-M   'P 1'
#
loop_
_entity.id
_entity.type
_entity.pdbx_description
1 polymer ?
#
loop_
_entity_poly.entity_id
_entity_poly.type
_entity_poly.pdbx_seq_one_letter_code
_entity_poly.pdbx_strand_id
1 'polypeptide(L)'
;MSKRNDVIDPWAPGKNDTGLVYSEVLGWIDLGHARGGDIADCLAQMERGEVSGQPYYLVKYRQTMSLESFSTGRCSRWNIKRGRTLAERHSITLALMMETAIAFENWQSMPFFSWYTDSGFSAEDLVSDLLGFYKVVRPQNYWPWLKIVSKEAALRRWDYYGALGTFKNKGFNPLLFPDPADTRIPHIPYKGRLPNFMMSIRPFTQFKSDIVRRIDAGAQVTVGWEVKKK
;
A
#
# COMPACT_ATOMS: atom_id res chain seq x y z
N MET A 1 11.38 -6.87 -4.77
CA MET A 1 11.57 -5.63 -5.56
C MET A 1 11.18 -5.90 -7.00
N SER A 2 10.41 -5.00 -7.61
CA SER A 2 10.01 -5.14 -9.01
C SER A 2 11.21 -5.10 -9.95
N LYS A 3 11.05 -5.78 -11.09
CA LYS A 3 12.04 -5.92 -12.15
C LYS A 3 11.48 -5.36 -13.44
N ARG A 4 12.36 -5.05 -14.39
CA ARG A 4 11.98 -4.57 -15.73
C ARG A 4 10.97 -5.49 -16.42
N ASN A 5 11.16 -6.80 -16.29
CA ASN A 5 10.31 -7.80 -16.93
C ASN A 5 8.93 -7.94 -16.26
N ASP A 6 8.73 -7.32 -15.09
CA ASP A 6 7.42 -7.22 -14.47
C ASP A 6 6.56 -6.15 -15.15
N VAL A 7 7.14 -5.28 -15.98
CA VAL A 7 6.39 -4.29 -16.75
C VAL A 7 5.56 -4.99 -17.83
N ILE A 8 4.24 -4.89 -17.69
CA ILE A 8 3.27 -5.56 -18.58
C ILE A 8 2.55 -4.58 -19.49
N ASP A 9 1.84 -5.14 -20.48
CA ASP A 9 0.85 -4.38 -21.24
C ASP A 9 -0.46 -4.29 -20.43
N PRO A 10 -0.88 -3.07 -20.03
CA PRO A 10 -2.09 -2.88 -19.23
C PRO A 10 -3.39 -3.25 -19.95
N TRP A 11 -3.38 -3.38 -21.29
CA TRP A 11 -4.57 -3.72 -22.08
C TRP A 11 -4.50 -5.11 -22.73
N ALA A 12 -3.47 -5.90 -22.41
CA ALA A 12 -3.39 -7.28 -22.87
C ALA A 12 -4.63 -8.08 -22.43
N PRO A 13 -5.14 -8.97 -23.30
CA PRO A 13 -6.31 -9.80 -22.97
C PRO A 13 -5.98 -10.75 -21.83
N GLY A 14 -6.89 -10.83 -20.84
CA GLY A 14 -6.72 -11.64 -19.64
C GLY A 14 -6.68 -10.79 -18.37
N LYS A 15 -6.86 -11.45 -17.22
CA LYS A 15 -6.85 -10.77 -15.93
C LYS A 15 -5.41 -10.68 -15.42
N ASN A 16 -4.78 -9.53 -15.61
CA ASN A 16 -3.44 -9.26 -15.07
C ASN A 16 -3.54 -8.90 -13.59
N ASP A 17 -3.62 -9.93 -12.75
CA ASP A 17 -3.66 -9.72 -11.32
C ASP A 17 -2.24 -9.34 -10.78
N THR A 18 -1.15 -9.64 -11.49
CA THR A 18 0.24 -9.28 -11.12
C THR A 18 0.90 -8.48 -12.23
N GLY A 19 2.00 -7.79 -11.88
CA GLY A 19 2.84 -7.05 -12.81
C GLY A 19 2.98 -5.60 -12.37
N LEU A 20 3.70 -4.84 -13.19
CA LEU A 20 4.03 -3.46 -12.96
C LEU A 20 3.51 -2.62 -14.12
N VAL A 21 2.80 -1.54 -13.79
CA VAL A 21 2.32 -0.56 -14.77
C VAL A 21 2.68 0.84 -14.32
N TYR A 22 2.63 1.80 -15.24
CA TYR A 22 2.87 3.20 -14.92
C TYR A 22 1.59 4.04 -15.12
N SER A 23 1.34 4.93 -14.16
CA SER A 23 0.23 5.86 -14.07
C SER A 23 0.78 7.29 -14.04
N GLU A 24 0.23 8.19 -14.83
CA GLU A 24 0.60 9.62 -14.71
C GLU A 24 0.06 10.27 -13.43
N VAL A 25 -0.83 9.59 -12.70
CA VAL A 25 -1.44 10.08 -11.46
C VAL A 25 -0.73 9.50 -10.23
N LEU A 26 -0.39 8.21 -10.26
CA LEU A 26 0.15 7.47 -9.12
C LEU A 26 1.63 7.07 -9.27
N GLY A 27 2.22 7.24 -10.45
CA GLY A 27 3.55 6.74 -10.75
C GLY A 27 3.53 5.25 -11.02
N TRP A 28 4.54 4.53 -10.54
CA TRP A 28 4.60 3.08 -10.67
C TRP A 28 3.57 2.40 -9.75
N ILE A 29 2.87 1.41 -10.29
CA ILE A 29 1.87 0.61 -9.59
C ILE A 29 2.23 -0.86 -9.74
N ASP A 30 2.60 -1.50 -8.63
CA ASP A 30 2.59 -2.95 -8.50
C ASP A 30 1.14 -3.45 -8.38
N LEU A 31 0.69 -4.25 -9.34
CA LEU A 31 -0.67 -4.77 -9.43
C LEU A 31 -0.96 -5.85 -8.39
N GLY A 32 0.06 -6.57 -7.92
CA GLY A 32 -0.06 -7.58 -6.86
C GLY A 32 -0.40 -6.93 -5.53
N HIS A 33 0.32 -5.87 -5.16
CA HIS A 33 0.01 -5.03 -4.00
C HIS A 33 -1.36 -4.34 -4.14
N ALA A 34 -1.66 -3.79 -5.33
CA ALA A 34 -2.93 -3.15 -5.61
C ALA A 34 -4.14 -4.11 -5.70
N ARG A 35 -3.98 -5.41 -5.41
CA ARG A 35 -5.12 -6.33 -5.21
C ARG A 35 -5.85 -6.08 -3.89
N GLY A 36 -5.12 -5.68 -2.84
CA GLY A 36 -5.67 -5.46 -1.50
C GLY A 36 -6.10 -6.73 -0.76
N GLY A 37 -5.49 -7.89 -1.03
CA GLY A 37 -5.86 -9.15 -0.36
C GLY A 37 -5.69 -9.08 1.17
N ASP A 38 -4.61 -8.47 1.63
CA ASP A 38 -4.33 -8.15 3.04
C ASP A 38 -5.40 -7.25 3.68
N ILE A 39 -5.95 -6.29 2.93
CA ILE A 39 -7.06 -5.42 3.36
C ILE A 39 -8.35 -6.22 3.49
N ALA A 40 -8.67 -7.06 2.50
CA ALA A 40 -9.83 -7.93 2.54
C ALA A 40 -9.78 -8.90 3.73
N ASP A 41 -8.61 -9.50 3.98
CA ASP A 41 -8.38 -10.38 5.13
C ASP A 41 -8.54 -9.66 6.46
N CYS A 42 -8.07 -8.41 6.55
CA CYS A 42 -8.23 -7.55 7.73
C CYS A 42 -9.71 -7.27 8.01
N LEU A 43 -10.48 -6.89 6.99
CA LEU A 43 -11.91 -6.63 7.13
C LEU A 43 -12.70 -7.89 7.47
N ALA A 44 -12.32 -9.05 6.91
CA ALA A 44 -12.92 -10.35 7.25
C ALA A 44 -12.64 -10.77 8.70
N GLN A 45 -11.46 -10.44 9.25
CA GLN A 45 -11.19 -10.60 10.69
C GLN A 45 -12.11 -9.71 11.52
N MET A 46 -12.30 -8.44 11.12
CA MET A 46 -13.20 -7.54 11.84
C MET A 46 -14.65 -8.01 11.78
N GLU A 47 -15.13 -8.48 10.63
CA GLU A 47 -16.48 -9.02 10.48
C GLU A 47 -16.72 -10.20 11.44
N ARG A 48 -15.78 -11.16 11.49
CA ARG A 48 -15.83 -12.28 12.44
C ARG A 48 -15.79 -11.81 13.90
N GLY A 49 -15.02 -10.77 14.17
CA GLY A 49 -14.93 -10.14 15.48
C GLY A 49 -16.25 -9.52 15.93
N GLU A 50 -16.91 -8.78 15.04
CA GLU A 50 -18.19 -8.13 15.30
C GLU A 50 -19.31 -9.14 15.64
N VAL A 51 -19.32 -10.30 14.98
CA VAL A 51 -20.30 -11.37 15.24
C VAL A 51 -19.93 -12.32 16.39
N SER A 52 -18.73 -12.20 16.98
CA SER A 52 -18.22 -13.14 18.00
C SER A 52 -18.90 -13.05 19.37
N GLY A 53 -19.67 -11.99 19.62
CA GLY A 53 -20.26 -11.69 20.94
C GLY A 53 -19.26 -11.15 21.98
N GLN A 54 -17.94 -11.22 21.72
CA GLN A 54 -16.92 -10.73 22.64
C GLN A 54 -16.92 -9.18 22.71
N PRO A 55 -16.60 -8.56 23.87
CA PRO A 55 -16.55 -7.11 23.97
C PRO A 55 -15.41 -6.49 23.15
N TYR A 56 -14.35 -7.27 22.89
CA TYR A 56 -13.22 -6.91 22.05
C TYR A 56 -12.81 -8.12 21.21
N TYR A 57 -12.20 -7.86 20.05
CA TYR A 57 -11.63 -8.90 19.20
C TYR A 57 -10.27 -8.48 18.64
N LEU A 58 -9.41 -9.47 18.46
CA LEU A 58 -8.06 -9.29 17.93
C LEU A 58 -8.08 -9.25 16.40
N VAL A 59 -7.48 -8.21 15.84
CA VAL A 59 -7.17 -8.10 14.41
C VAL A 59 -5.67 -8.09 14.24
N LYS A 60 -5.20 -8.91 13.29
CA LYS A 60 -3.81 -8.96 12.86
C LYS A 60 -3.72 -8.48 11.42
N TYR A 61 -2.83 -7.54 11.17
CA TYR A 61 -2.50 -7.09 9.84
C TYR A 61 -1.03 -7.37 9.56
N ARG A 62 -0.75 -7.96 8.40
CA ARG A 62 0.60 -8.39 8.02
C ARG A 62 0.90 -7.86 6.63
N GLN A 63 1.99 -7.11 6.52
CA GLN A 63 2.63 -6.80 5.24
C GLN A 63 3.87 -7.67 5.10
N THR A 64 3.98 -8.33 3.97
CA THR A 64 5.13 -9.20 3.67
C THR A 64 6.03 -8.49 2.68
N MET A 65 7.30 -8.27 3.02
CA MET A 65 8.30 -7.79 2.06
C MET A 65 9.11 -8.99 1.56
N SER A 66 9.12 -9.21 0.24
CA SER A 66 9.95 -10.23 -0.39
C SER A 66 11.26 -9.62 -0.91
N LEU A 67 12.38 -10.04 -0.32
CA LEU A 67 13.72 -9.79 -0.85
C LEU A 67 14.38 -11.12 -1.19
N GLU A 68 14.28 -11.53 -2.47
CA GLU A 68 14.95 -12.65 -3.17
C GLU A 68 15.06 -14.03 -2.48
N SER A 69 15.58 -14.10 -1.25
CA SER A 69 15.80 -15.32 -0.44
C SER A 69 15.30 -15.20 1.02
N PHE A 70 14.86 -14.01 1.42
CA PHE A 70 14.38 -13.67 2.76
C PHE A 70 13.02 -12.97 2.67
N SER A 71 12.04 -13.50 3.38
CA SER A 71 10.78 -12.81 3.63
C SER A 71 10.83 -12.21 5.02
N THR A 72 10.84 -10.87 5.11
CA THR A 72 10.64 -10.15 6.37
C THR A 72 9.22 -9.59 6.36
N GLY A 73 8.34 -10.16 7.17
CA GLY A 73 7.00 -9.62 7.37
C GLY A 73 6.96 -8.64 8.54
N ARG A 74 6.27 -7.51 8.37
CA ARG A 74 5.83 -6.65 9.49
C ARG A 74 4.42 -7.07 9.88
N CYS A 75 4.16 -7.20 11.17
CA CYS A 75 2.86 -7.59 11.70
C CYS A 75 2.46 -6.60 12.80
N SER A 76 1.23 -6.08 12.71
CA SER A 76 0.61 -5.29 13.76
C SER A 76 -0.63 -6.00 14.28
N ARG A 77 -0.83 -5.91 15.59
CA ARG A 77 -1.93 -6.59 16.30
C ARG A 77 -2.69 -5.58 17.14
N TRP A 78 -3.97 -5.38 16.83
CA TRP A 78 -4.84 -4.46 17.55
C TRP A 78 -6.07 -5.19 18.09
N ASN A 79 -6.45 -4.88 19.33
CA ASN A 79 -7.75 -5.24 19.88
C ASN A 79 -8.76 -4.13 19.55
N ILE A 80 -9.87 -4.48 18.93
CA ILE A 80 -10.92 -3.56 18.53
C ILE A 80 -12.15 -3.81 19.39
N LYS A 81 -12.71 -2.75 19.96
CA LYS A 81 -13.97 -2.80 20.71
C LYS A 81 -15.11 -3.12 19.75
N ARG A 82 -15.92 -4.12 20.09
CA ARG A 82 -17.10 -4.51 19.31
C ARG A 82 -18.12 -3.37 19.18
N GLY A 83 -18.92 -3.43 18.12
CA GLY A 83 -19.95 -2.46 17.78
C GLY A 83 -19.39 -1.34 16.91
N ARG A 84 -18.50 -1.65 15.97
CA ARG A 84 -17.99 -0.69 14.98
C ARG A 84 -18.80 -0.73 13.70
N THR A 85 -19.17 0.44 13.23
CA THR A 85 -19.77 0.60 11.91
C THR A 85 -18.79 0.17 10.82
N LEU A 86 -19.29 -0.18 9.64
CA LEU A 86 -18.42 -0.50 8.50
C LEU A 86 -17.48 0.66 8.14
N ALA A 87 -17.96 1.91 8.25
CA ALA A 87 -17.14 3.10 8.02
C ALA A 87 -15.98 3.23 9.02
N GLU A 88 -16.25 2.97 10.31
CA GLU A 88 -15.19 2.94 11.34
C GLU A 88 -14.21 1.80 11.09
N ARG A 89 -14.69 0.61 10.70
CA ARG A 89 -13.82 -0.51 10.34
C ARG A 89 -12.90 -0.16 9.17
N HIS A 90 -13.40 0.49 8.12
CA HIS A 90 -12.55 1.00 7.04
C HIS A 90 -11.51 2.01 7.53
N SER A 91 -11.90 2.94 8.41
CA SER A 91 -11.01 3.93 9.01
C SER A 91 -9.91 3.28 9.87
N ILE A 92 -10.26 2.26 10.66
CA ILE A 92 -9.33 1.49 11.50
C ILE A 92 -8.39 0.66 10.62
N THR A 93 -8.90 -0.02 9.59
CA THR A 93 -8.08 -0.78 8.63
C THR A 93 -7.06 0.12 7.93
N LEU A 94 -7.48 1.32 7.50
CA LEU A 94 -6.58 2.29 6.89
C LEU A 94 -5.46 2.69 7.86
N ALA A 95 -5.80 3.00 9.11
CA ALA A 95 -4.80 3.35 10.12
C ALA A 95 -3.85 2.18 10.44
N LEU A 96 -4.38 0.95 10.50
CA LEU A 96 -3.59 -0.25 10.77
C LEU A 96 -2.61 -0.56 9.62
N MET A 97 -3.06 -0.44 8.36
CA MET A 97 -2.21 -0.52 7.18
C MET A 97 -1.08 0.51 7.24
N MET A 98 -1.44 1.77 7.49
CA MET A 98 -0.48 2.86 7.53
C MET A 98 0.52 2.72 8.68
N GLU A 99 0.08 2.35 9.89
CA GLU A 99 0.96 2.13 11.04
C GLU A 99 1.91 0.94 10.82
N THR A 100 1.42 -0.13 10.19
CA THR A 100 2.23 -1.33 9.90
C THR A 100 3.30 -1.05 8.85
N ALA A 101 2.93 -0.30 7.81
CA ALA A 101 3.89 0.17 6.82
C ALA A 101 4.98 1.01 7.49
N ILE A 102 4.61 1.86 8.45
CA ILE A 102 5.49 2.91 8.95
C ILE A 102 6.30 2.53 10.19
N ALA A 103 5.96 1.48 10.95
CA ALA A 103 6.64 1.00 12.18
C ALA A 103 7.15 2.17 13.07
N PHE A 104 6.26 2.63 13.94
CA PHE A 104 6.17 3.99 14.49
C PHE A 104 7.29 4.44 15.45
N GLU A 105 7.74 5.70 15.28
CA GLU A 105 8.11 6.59 16.42
C GLU A 105 7.23 7.86 16.54
N ASN A 106 6.52 8.38 15.51
CA ASN A 106 5.74 9.64 15.64
C ASN A 106 4.49 9.87 14.74
N TRP A 107 3.79 8.85 14.25
CA TRP A 107 2.54 9.01 13.47
C TRP A 107 1.35 9.71 14.19
N GLN A 108 1.39 9.92 15.51
CA GLN A 108 0.38 10.67 16.27
C GLN A 108 0.63 12.18 16.33
N SER A 109 1.80 12.68 15.91
CA SER A 109 2.19 14.10 16.06
C SER A 109 2.07 14.93 14.78
N MET A 110 1.33 14.50 13.76
CA MET A 110 1.34 15.16 12.45
C MET A 110 0.00 15.78 12.07
N PRO A 111 -0.06 17.08 11.68
CA PRO A 111 -1.32 17.75 11.42
C PRO A 111 -2.10 17.10 10.28
N PHE A 112 -1.47 16.72 9.15
CA PHE A 112 -2.03 15.83 8.10
C PHE A 112 -0.92 15.32 7.14
N PHE A 113 -0.10 14.33 7.53
CA PHE A 113 0.99 13.70 6.74
C PHE A 113 2.32 14.47 6.65
N SER A 114 3.27 14.22 7.58
CA SER A 114 4.64 14.76 7.54
C SER A 114 5.70 13.65 7.54
N TRP A 115 5.95 13.04 6.39
CA TRP A 115 7.30 12.90 5.81
C TRP A 115 8.46 12.68 6.79
N TYR A 116 8.72 11.42 7.13
CA TYR A 116 10.03 10.73 7.18
C TYR A 116 9.85 9.48 8.04
N THR A 117 10.12 8.32 7.45
CA THR A 117 10.03 7.02 8.13
C THR A 117 11.21 6.16 7.67
N ASP A 118 11.70 5.26 8.53
CA ASP A 118 12.76 4.32 8.19
C ASP A 118 12.18 3.00 7.65
N SER A 119 11.50 3.09 6.51
CA SER A 119 10.97 1.92 5.79
C SER A 119 11.76 1.67 4.51
N GLY A 120 12.03 0.39 4.21
CA GLY A 120 12.75 -0.04 3.01
C GLY A 120 11.95 0.00 1.69
N PHE A 121 10.72 0.55 1.68
CA PHE A 121 9.81 0.52 0.53
C PHE A 121 10.40 1.14 -0.74
N SER A 122 10.11 0.50 -1.87
CA SER A 122 10.38 0.99 -3.22
C SER A 122 9.39 2.11 -3.59
N ALA A 123 9.47 2.65 -4.81
CA ALA A 123 8.70 3.81 -5.22
C ALA A 123 7.16 3.56 -5.23
N GLU A 124 6.78 2.33 -5.52
CA GLU A 124 5.45 1.84 -5.86
C GLU A 124 4.66 1.31 -4.66
N ASP A 125 5.34 0.71 -3.67
CA ASP A 125 4.72 -0.16 -2.66
C ASP A 125 3.54 0.51 -1.93
N LEU A 126 3.78 1.66 -1.26
CA LEU A 126 2.76 2.31 -0.41
C LEU A 126 1.57 2.85 -1.20
N VAL A 127 1.82 3.29 -2.44
CA VAL A 127 0.77 3.84 -3.31
C VAL A 127 -0.09 2.71 -3.87
N SER A 128 0.54 1.58 -4.22
CA SER A 128 -0.15 0.36 -4.60
C SER A 128 -1.01 -0.21 -3.48
N ASP A 129 -0.47 -0.32 -2.27
CA ASP A 129 -1.22 -0.79 -1.10
C ASP A 129 -2.44 0.12 -0.83
N LEU A 130 -2.27 1.44 -0.92
CA LEU A 130 -3.36 2.40 -0.76
C LEU A 130 -4.41 2.26 -1.88
N LEU A 131 -4.01 2.03 -3.13
CA LEU A 131 -4.94 1.75 -4.22
C LEU A 131 -5.70 0.44 -3.97
N GLY A 132 -5.01 -0.59 -3.49
CA GLY A 132 -5.60 -1.86 -3.06
C GLY A 132 -6.65 -1.67 -1.97
N PHE A 133 -6.36 -0.86 -0.96
CA PHE A 133 -7.33 -0.48 0.07
C PHE A 133 -8.62 0.09 -0.53
N TYR A 134 -8.52 1.08 -1.43
CA TYR A 134 -9.70 1.70 -2.04
C TYR A 134 -10.47 0.74 -2.96
N LYS A 135 -9.79 -0.16 -3.67
CA LYS A 135 -10.44 -1.22 -4.46
C LYS A 135 -11.26 -2.17 -3.60
N VAL A 136 -10.83 -2.46 -2.37
CA VAL A 136 -11.56 -3.34 -1.45
C VAL A 136 -12.73 -2.61 -0.79
N VAL A 137 -12.50 -1.44 -0.20
CA VAL A 137 -13.54 -0.74 0.58
C VAL A 137 -14.57 -0.01 -0.27
N ARG A 138 -14.22 0.27 -1.54
CA ARG A 138 -15.10 0.87 -2.55
C ARG A 138 -14.87 0.17 -3.90
N PRO A 139 -15.44 -1.02 -4.11
CA PRO A 139 -15.23 -1.79 -5.33
C PRO A 139 -15.82 -1.07 -6.55
N GLN A 140 -14.94 -0.59 -7.42
CA GLN A 140 -15.28 0.05 -8.69
C GLN A 140 -14.07 0.06 -9.62
N ASN A 141 -14.30 0.45 -10.88
CA ASN A 141 -13.22 0.61 -11.85
C ASN A 141 -12.51 1.97 -11.70
N TYR A 142 -11.33 1.98 -11.10
CA TYR A 142 -10.49 3.17 -10.96
C TYR A 142 -9.63 3.48 -12.18
N TRP A 143 -9.49 2.53 -13.12
CA TRP A 143 -8.58 2.63 -14.27
C TRP A 143 -8.70 3.93 -15.07
N PRO A 144 -9.92 4.42 -15.39
CA PRO A 144 -10.08 5.68 -16.13
C PRO A 144 -9.50 6.90 -15.40
N TRP A 145 -9.32 6.84 -14.09
CA TRP A 145 -8.81 7.96 -13.28
C TRP A 145 -7.31 7.92 -13.08
N LEU A 146 -6.66 6.80 -13.41
CA LEU A 146 -5.23 6.61 -13.18
C LEU A 146 -4.36 7.09 -14.34
N LYS A 147 -4.92 7.38 -15.51
CA LYS A 147 -4.12 7.74 -16.71
C LYS A 147 -2.97 6.76 -16.93
N ILE A 148 -3.33 5.49 -17.10
CA ILE A 148 -2.36 4.43 -17.33
C ILE A 148 -1.73 4.62 -18.71
N VAL A 149 -0.41 4.58 -18.76
CA VAL A 149 0.35 4.75 -20.01
C VAL A 149 0.59 3.39 -20.67
N SER A 150 1.04 3.41 -21.93
CA SER A 150 1.38 2.18 -22.64
C SER A 150 2.62 1.49 -22.05
N LYS A 151 2.75 0.18 -22.35
CA LYS A 151 3.92 -0.60 -21.95
C LYS A 151 5.22 0.05 -22.43
N GLU A 152 5.25 0.56 -23.65
CA GLU A 152 6.41 1.23 -24.24
C GLU A 152 6.75 2.50 -23.45
N ALA A 153 5.75 3.32 -23.13
CA ALA A 153 5.96 4.54 -22.34
C ALA A 153 6.40 4.24 -20.90
N ALA A 154 5.91 3.15 -20.30
CA ALA A 154 6.38 2.67 -19.01
C ALA A 154 7.83 2.17 -19.09
N LEU A 155 8.15 1.32 -20.08
CA LEU A 155 9.51 0.80 -20.31
C LEU A 155 10.52 1.93 -20.57
N ARG A 156 10.15 2.97 -21.33
CA ARG A 156 11.02 4.15 -21.51
C ARG A 156 11.41 4.78 -20.17
N ARG A 157 10.46 4.93 -19.25
CA ARG A 157 10.74 5.45 -17.90
C ARG A 157 11.64 4.49 -17.14
N TRP A 158 11.33 3.20 -17.17
CA TRP A 158 12.17 2.19 -16.51
C TRP A 158 13.62 2.26 -17.01
N ASP A 159 13.81 2.29 -18.33
CA ASP A 159 15.13 2.26 -18.97
C ASP A 159 15.95 3.52 -18.71
N TYR A 160 15.28 4.66 -18.52
CA TYR A 160 15.92 5.93 -18.22
C TYR A 160 16.26 6.09 -16.73
N TYR A 161 15.31 5.83 -15.83
CA TYR A 161 15.47 6.07 -14.39
C TYR A 161 16.09 4.88 -13.65
N GLY A 162 15.94 3.67 -14.18
CA GLY A 162 16.42 2.44 -13.57
C GLY A 162 15.43 1.78 -12.61
N ALA A 163 15.93 0.80 -11.86
CA ALA A 163 15.12 -0.05 -10.99
C ALA A 163 14.53 0.71 -9.80
N LEU A 164 13.24 0.45 -9.50
CA LEU A 164 12.50 1.20 -8.47
C LEU A 164 13.03 1.03 -7.04
N GLY A 165 13.77 -0.05 -6.78
CA GLY A 165 14.41 -0.29 -5.48
C GLY A 165 15.38 0.80 -5.04
N THR A 166 15.95 1.56 -5.99
CA THR A 166 16.84 2.70 -5.72
C THR A 166 16.07 3.97 -5.33
N PHE A 167 14.78 4.05 -5.66
CA PHE A 167 13.90 5.18 -5.36
C PHE A 167 13.04 4.87 -4.15
N LYS A 168 13.38 5.46 -2.99
CA LYS A 168 12.61 5.26 -1.76
C LYS A 168 11.41 6.19 -1.70
N ASN A 169 10.20 5.64 -1.69
CA ASN A 169 8.97 6.39 -1.43
C ASN A 169 8.46 6.14 -0.01
N LYS A 170 8.85 7.04 0.91
CA LYS A 170 8.56 6.94 2.35
C LYS A 170 7.18 7.48 2.76
N GLY A 171 6.26 7.66 1.81
CA GLY A 171 4.93 8.20 2.08
C GLY A 171 3.91 7.79 1.04
N PHE A 172 2.65 8.13 1.28
CA PHE A 172 1.54 7.78 0.39
C PHE A 172 1.39 8.72 -0.81
N ASN A 173 2.13 9.82 -0.84
CA ASN A 173 2.20 10.65 -2.04
C ASN A 173 2.93 9.91 -3.15
N PRO A 174 2.38 9.88 -4.38
CA PRO A 174 3.01 9.19 -5.49
C PRO A 174 4.35 9.81 -5.86
N LEU A 175 5.30 8.97 -6.25
CA LEU A 175 6.55 9.40 -6.87
C LEU A 175 6.38 9.29 -8.39
N LEU A 176 6.34 10.44 -9.06
CA LEU A 176 6.12 10.55 -10.49
C LEU A 176 7.46 10.67 -11.22
N PHE A 177 7.53 10.00 -12.36
CA PHE A 177 8.69 9.91 -13.24
C PHE A 177 8.30 10.54 -14.60
N PRO A 178 8.77 11.77 -14.89
CA PRO A 178 8.54 12.43 -16.18
C PRO A 178 8.87 11.53 -17.38
N ASP A 179 8.11 11.59 -18.46
CA ASP A 179 8.46 10.83 -19.68
C ASP A 179 9.77 11.37 -20.26
N PRO A 180 10.82 10.53 -20.42
CA PRO A 180 12.07 10.96 -21.04
C PRO A 180 11.89 11.45 -22.49
N ALA A 181 10.80 11.06 -23.16
CA ALA A 181 10.48 11.56 -24.50
C ALA A 181 9.93 13.00 -24.51
N ASP A 182 9.49 13.55 -23.36
CA ASP A 182 9.01 14.92 -23.27
C ASP A 182 10.16 15.88 -22.94
N THR A 183 10.69 16.56 -23.96
CA THR A 183 11.83 17.48 -23.83
C THR A 183 11.48 18.82 -23.19
N ARG A 184 10.21 19.08 -22.88
CA ARG A 184 9.73 20.37 -22.35
C ARG A 184 9.84 20.47 -20.82
N ILE A 185 10.08 19.35 -20.14
CA ILE A 185 10.09 19.26 -18.68
C ILE A 185 11.39 18.65 -18.15
N PRO A 186 11.88 19.05 -16.96
CA PRO A 186 12.99 18.38 -16.32
C PRO A 186 12.68 16.91 -16.03
N HIS A 187 13.61 16.01 -16.34
CA HIS A 187 13.49 14.57 -16.09
C HIS A 187 13.96 14.19 -14.68
N ILE A 188 13.36 14.85 -13.68
CA ILE A 188 13.68 14.63 -12.27
C ILE A 188 12.43 14.06 -11.60
N PRO A 189 12.51 12.88 -10.94
CA PRO A 189 11.37 12.32 -10.21
C PRO A 189 10.89 13.26 -9.11
N TYR A 190 9.58 13.39 -8.93
CA TYR A 190 8.98 14.34 -8.00
C TYR A 190 7.72 13.80 -7.34
N LYS A 191 7.31 14.40 -6.22
CA LYS A 191 6.12 13.98 -5.48
C LYS A 191 4.85 14.56 -6.10
N GLY A 192 3.94 13.68 -6.48
CA GLY A 192 2.58 14.04 -6.91
C GLY A 192 1.62 14.22 -5.74
N ARG A 193 0.38 14.59 -6.07
CA ARG A 193 -0.73 14.65 -5.12
C ARG A 193 -1.60 13.41 -5.28
N LEU A 194 -2.08 12.87 -4.16
CA LEU A 194 -3.07 11.79 -4.21
C LEU A 194 -4.37 12.29 -4.84
N PRO A 195 -5.04 11.47 -5.68
CA PRO A 195 -6.34 11.81 -6.21
C PRO A 195 -7.40 11.81 -5.09
N ASN A 196 -8.44 12.64 -5.25
CA ASN A 196 -9.46 12.85 -4.21
C ASN A 196 -10.12 11.56 -3.71
N PHE A 197 -10.33 10.58 -4.60
CA PHE A 197 -10.91 9.30 -4.20
C PHE A 197 -10.02 8.56 -3.18
N MET A 198 -8.69 8.66 -3.31
CA MET A 198 -7.72 8.07 -2.38
C MET A 198 -7.56 8.85 -1.07
N MET A 199 -8.31 9.93 -0.92
CA MET A 199 -8.36 10.76 0.30
C MET A 199 -9.77 10.80 0.89
N SER A 200 -10.68 9.94 0.42
CA SER A 200 -12.09 9.99 0.80
C SER A 200 -12.41 9.29 2.13
N ILE A 201 -11.47 8.52 2.68
CA ILE A 201 -11.55 7.92 4.02
C ILE A 201 -10.41 8.50 4.86
N ARG A 202 -10.73 8.91 6.10
CA ARG A 202 -9.74 9.36 7.07
C ARG A 202 -9.29 8.16 7.91
N PRO A 203 -7.98 7.99 8.17
CA PRO A 203 -7.50 6.95 9.07
C PRO A 203 -8.03 7.22 10.48
N PHE A 204 -8.24 6.16 11.25
CA PHE A 204 -8.64 6.25 12.64
C PHE A 204 -7.56 6.96 13.48
N THR A 205 -7.96 7.94 14.29
CA THR A 205 -7.04 8.75 15.11
C THR A 205 -7.36 8.75 16.60
N GLN A 206 -8.50 8.20 17.03
CA GLN A 206 -8.97 8.26 18.41
C GLN A 206 -8.30 7.19 19.30
N PHE A 207 -6.99 7.08 19.25
CA PHE A 207 -6.22 6.07 20.00
C PHE A 207 -6.20 6.27 21.53
N LYS A 208 -6.65 7.43 22.02
CA LYS A 208 -6.85 7.69 23.45
C LYS A 208 -8.20 7.16 23.96
N SER A 209 -9.10 6.76 23.06
CA SER A 209 -10.37 6.12 23.42
C SER A 209 -10.18 4.64 23.72
N ASP A 210 -11.24 3.98 24.18
CA ASP A 210 -11.25 2.52 24.38
C ASP A 210 -11.58 1.72 23.10
N ILE A 211 -11.68 2.38 21.95
CA ILE A 211 -12.12 1.77 20.68
C ILE A 211 -11.04 0.85 20.07
N VAL A 212 -9.79 1.28 20.08
CA VAL A 212 -8.65 0.52 19.54
C VAL A 212 -7.55 0.47 20.60
N ARG A 213 -7.13 -0.75 20.95
CA ARG A 213 -5.99 -1.01 21.83
C ARG A 213 -4.89 -1.68 21.02
N ARG A 214 -3.77 -0.98 20.85
CA ARG A 214 -2.61 -1.48 20.11
C ARG A 214 -1.84 -2.46 21.00
N ILE A 215 -1.62 -3.68 20.51
CA ILE A 215 -0.88 -4.73 21.24
C ILE A 215 0.58 -4.70 20.80
N ASP A 216 0.83 -4.69 19.50
CA ASP A 216 2.16 -4.51 18.93
C ASP A 216 2.07 -3.79 17.59
N ALA A 217 2.96 -2.81 17.43
CA ALA A 217 2.99 -1.85 16.32
C ALA A 217 4.16 -2.17 15.39
N GLY A 218 4.00 -3.17 14.51
CA GLY A 218 5.04 -3.55 13.54
C GLY A 218 6.27 -4.26 14.12
N ALA A 219 6.25 -4.67 15.39
CA ALA A 219 7.43 -5.15 16.13
C ALA A 219 7.83 -6.62 15.84
N GLN A 220 7.01 -7.39 15.13
CA GLN A 220 7.35 -8.78 14.80
C GLN A 220 7.88 -8.88 13.37
N VAL A 221 9.22 -8.87 13.22
CA VAL A 221 9.88 -9.33 12.00
C VAL A 221 9.71 -10.86 11.95
N THR A 222 8.83 -11.33 11.08
CA THR A 222 8.75 -12.78 10.82
C THR A 222 9.75 -13.10 9.73
N VAL A 223 10.77 -13.91 10.01
CA VAL A 223 11.75 -14.40 9.02
C VAL A 223 11.27 -15.76 8.50
N GLY A 224 10.89 -15.81 7.23
CA GLY A 224 10.55 -17.06 6.53
C GLY A 224 11.69 -17.50 5.60
N TRP A 225 12.00 -18.80 5.60
CA TRP A 225 12.96 -19.41 4.68
C TRP A 225 12.20 -20.14 3.56
N GLU A 226 12.50 -19.82 2.29
CA GLU A 226 12.13 -20.70 1.19
C GLU A 226 13.16 -21.81 1.08
N VAL A 227 12.81 -23.01 1.55
CA VAL A 227 13.58 -24.21 1.22
C VAL A 227 13.22 -24.57 -0.22
N LYS A 228 14.09 -24.21 -1.18
CA LYS A 228 14.01 -24.77 -2.54
C LYS A 228 14.12 -26.30 -2.43
N LYS A 229 13.01 -27.01 -2.62
CA LYS A 229 13.07 -28.44 -2.89
C LYS A 229 13.76 -28.63 -4.25
N LYS A 230 14.89 -29.34 -4.22
CA LYS A 230 15.63 -29.78 -5.41
C LYS A 230 14.80 -30.74 -6.24
#